data_AF-V9LJL7-F1
#
_entry.id   AF-V9LJL7-F1
#
_cell.length_a   1.000
_cell.length_b   1.000
_cell.length_c   1.000
_cell.angle_alpha   90.00
_cell.angle_beta   90.00
_cell.angle_gamma   90.00
#
_symmetry.space_group_name_H-M   'P 1'
#
loop_
_entity.id
_entity.type
_entity.pdbx_description
1 polymer ?
#
loop_
_entity_poly.entity_id
_entity_poly.type
_entity_poly.pdbx_seq_one_letter_code
_entity_poly.pdbx_strand_id
1 'polypeptide(L)'
;HTDTDADADAAKYFVFRTGTVAAAVNDVKKHLTPEDGQVLSSWILSEVDHWNNEWEKVVLITEESLMICKYDFIGLYCLQIHRIPLNFIHSINCGPFSFPRTSFTSRSGFAVRINWDKHREIGFWS
;
A
#
# COMPACT_ATOMS: atom_id res chain seq x y z
N HIS A 1 -0.72 -28.29 -10.34
CA HIS A 1 -1.87 -28.29 -9.40
C HIS A 1 -1.89 -27.03 -8.53
N THR A 2 -1.20 -25.94 -8.92
CA THR A 2 -0.97 -24.77 -8.06
C THR A 2 -1.50 -23.45 -8.63
N ASP A 3 -1.80 -23.39 -9.93
CA ASP A 3 -2.19 -22.11 -10.56
C ASP A 3 -3.71 -21.85 -10.48
N THR A 4 -4.53 -22.91 -10.45
CA THR A 4 -5.99 -22.78 -10.43
C THR A 4 -6.56 -22.34 -9.08
N ASP A 5 -5.87 -22.68 -7.97
CA ASP A 5 -6.32 -22.31 -6.62
C ASP A 5 -5.97 -20.85 -6.28
N ALA A 6 -4.88 -20.31 -6.84
CA ALA A 6 -4.49 -18.92 -6.67
C ALA A 6 -5.47 -17.96 -7.38
N ASP A 7 -5.93 -18.31 -8.58
CA ASP A 7 -6.94 -17.53 -9.31
C ASP A 7 -8.31 -17.55 -8.62
N ALA A 8 -8.66 -18.67 -7.97
CA ALA A 8 -9.91 -18.79 -7.22
C ALA A 8 -9.90 -17.94 -5.93
N ASP A 9 -8.77 -17.87 -5.22
CA ASP A 9 -8.61 -17.02 -4.03
C ASP A 9 -8.54 -15.53 -4.41
N ALA A 10 -7.90 -15.23 -5.55
CA ALA A 10 -7.84 -13.88 -6.12
C ALA A 10 -9.24 -13.34 -6.47
N ALA A 11 -10.14 -14.17 -6.99
CA ALA A 11 -11.52 -13.77 -7.34
C ALA A 11 -12.36 -13.26 -6.14
N LYS A 12 -11.89 -13.47 -4.90
CA LYS A 12 -12.51 -12.91 -3.68
C LYS A 12 -12.30 -11.40 -3.54
N TYR A 13 -11.24 -10.86 -4.14
CA TYR A 13 -10.92 -9.44 -4.05
C TYR A 13 -11.76 -8.63 -5.05
N PHE A 14 -12.36 -7.54 -4.56
CA PHE A 14 -13.31 -6.74 -5.34
C PHE A 14 -12.64 -6.03 -6.54
N VAL A 15 -11.32 -5.87 -6.47
CA VAL A 15 -10.47 -5.28 -7.53
C VAL A 15 -10.52 -6.03 -8.85
N PHE A 16 -10.88 -7.32 -8.87
CA PHE A 16 -10.95 -8.09 -10.11
C PHE A 16 -12.24 -7.86 -10.90
N ARG A 17 -13.17 -7.04 -10.38
CA ARG A 17 -14.30 -6.55 -11.18
C ARG A 17 -13.80 -5.58 -12.26
N THR A 18 -14.17 -5.86 -13.51
CA THR A 18 -13.72 -5.07 -14.67
C THR A 18 -13.98 -3.57 -14.46
N GLY A 19 -12.93 -2.77 -14.51
CA GLY A 19 -13.00 -1.30 -14.43
C GLY A 19 -12.90 -0.71 -13.01
N THR A 20 -13.04 -1.50 -11.95
CA THR A 20 -12.99 -1.00 -10.57
C THR A 20 -11.61 -0.45 -10.20
N VAL A 21 -10.53 -1.13 -10.62
CA VAL A 21 -9.15 -0.66 -10.37
C VAL A 21 -8.89 0.68 -11.06
N ALA A 22 -9.32 0.82 -12.32
CA ALA A 22 -9.15 2.07 -13.07
C ALA A 22 -9.91 3.22 -12.41
N ALA A 23 -11.12 2.97 -11.91
CA ALA A 23 -11.91 3.96 -11.17
C ALA A 23 -11.19 4.38 -9.87
N ALA A 24 -10.72 3.41 -9.08
CA ALA A 24 -10.02 3.70 -7.82
C ALA A 24 -8.74 4.50 -8.04
N VAL A 25 -7.92 4.13 -9.04
CA VAL A 25 -6.73 4.90 -9.43
C VAL A 25 -7.10 6.31 -9.85
N ASN A 26 -8.17 6.48 -10.63
CA ASN A 26 -8.63 7.79 -11.08
C ASN A 26 -9.14 8.65 -9.91
N ASP A 27 -9.79 8.05 -8.92
CA ASP A 27 -10.26 8.75 -7.73
C ASP A 27 -9.10 9.25 -6.87
N VAL A 28 -8.07 8.43 -6.66
CA VAL A 28 -6.86 8.89 -5.95
C VAL A 28 -6.15 10.00 -6.73
N LYS A 29 -6.10 9.91 -8.07
CA LYS A 29 -5.52 10.97 -8.92
C LYS A 29 -6.21 12.33 -8.76
N LYS A 30 -7.51 12.38 -8.40
CA LYS A 30 -8.21 13.65 -8.15
C LYS A 30 -7.66 14.41 -6.93
N HIS A 31 -6.92 13.74 -6.05
CA HIS A 31 -6.30 14.35 -4.88
C HIS A 31 -4.89 14.88 -5.15
N LEU A 32 -4.35 14.71 -6.36
CA LEU A 32 -3.05 15.24 -6.76
C LEU A 32 -3.09 16.77 -6.81
N THR A 33 -1.95 17.35 -6.46
CA THR A 33 -1.67 18.78 -6.56
C THR A 33 -0.58 19.01 -7.61
N PRO A 34 -0.44 20.24 -8.15
CA PRO A 34 0.65 20.55 -9.08
C PRO A 34 2.05 20.26 -8.53
N GLU A 35 2.22 20.34 -7.22
CA GLU A 35 3.49 20.04 -6.52
C GLU A 35 3.86 18.56 -6.56
N ASP A 36 2.89 17.65 -6.78
CA ASP A 36 3.17 16.22 -6.87
C ASP A 36 3.86 15.85 -8.20
N GLY A 37 3.82 16.71 -9.22
CA GLY A 37 4.34 16.42 -10.56
C GLY A 37 3.53 15.34 -11.30
N GLN A 38 4.16 14.69 -12.28
CA GLN A 38 3.50 13.65 -13.08
C GLN A 38 3.39 12.31 -12.32
N VAL A 39 2.30 11.58 -12.54
CA VAL A 39 2.17 10.19 -12.06
C VAL A 39 3.05 9.29 -12.91
N LEU A 40 4.01 8.62 -12.28
CA LEU A 40 4.92 7.71 -12.96
C LEU A 40 4.33 6.29 -13.05
N SER A 41 3.69 5.82 -11.97
CA SER A 41 3.03 4.51 -11.94
C SER A 41 2.01 4.37 -10.81
N SER A 42 1.18 3.33 -10.92
CA SER A 42 0.11 3.02 -9.98
C SER A 42 0.02 1.52 -9.73
N TRP A 43 -0.24 1.13 -8.48
CA TRP A 43 -0.38 -0.26 -8.07
C TRP A 43 -1.54 -0.45 -7.09
N ILE A 44 -2.03 -1.68 -7.02
CA ILE A 44 -2.83 -2.17 -5.90
C ILE A 44 -1.94 -3.06 -5.06
N LEU A 45 -1.81 -2.75 -3.78
CA LEU A 45 -1.00 -3.51 -2.83
C LEU A 45 -1.85 -3.90 -1.62
N SER A 46 -1.50 -5.00 -0.96
CA SER A 46 -2.06 -5.37 0.34
C SER A 46 -1.12 -4.90 1.45
N GLU A 47 -1.58 -3.96 2.27
CA GLU A 47 -0.90 -3.58 3.50
C GLU A 47 -1.17 -4.64 4.56
N VAL A 48 -0.10 -5.11 5.21
CA VAL A 48 -0.16 -6.10 6.29
C VAL A 48 0.20 -5.41 7.59
N ASP A 49 -0.74 -5.40 8.55
CA ASP A 49 -0.50 -4.83 9.87
C ASP A 49 0.19 -5.82 10.84
N HIS A 50 0.47 -5.36 12.06
CA HIS A 50 1.10 -6.17 13.11
C HIS A 50 0.23 -7.35 13.62
N TRP A 51 -1.05 -7.37 13.28
CA TRP A 51 -2.00 -8.43 13.63
C TRP A 51 -2.28 -9.36 12.44
N ASN A 52 -1.50 -9.23 11.36
CA ASN A 52 -1.65 -9.97 10.11
C ASN A 52 -2.95 -9.67 9.35
N ASN A 53 -3.65 -8.57 9.68
CA ASN A 53 -4.77 -8.11 8.89
C ASN A 53 -4.27 -7.55 7.56
N GLU A 54 -4.98 -7.84 6.49
CA GLU A 54 -4.72 -7.30 5.17
C GLU A 54 -5.69 -6.17 4.86
N TRP A 55 -5.18 -5.11 4.26
CA TRP A 55 -5.97 -4.02 3.74
C TRP A 55 -5.51 -3.68 2.32
N GLU A 56 -6.44 -3.65 1.37
CA GLU A 56 -6.14 -3.19 0.02
C GLU A 56 -5.82 -1.69 0.02
N LYS A 57 -4.74 -1.32 -0.67
CA LYS A 57 -4.29 0.05 -0.86
C LYS A 57 -4.10 0.34 -2.33
N VAL A 58 -4.57 1.51 -2.75
CA VAL A 58 -4.19 2.09 -4.04
C VAL A 58 -2.94 2.93 -3.80
N VAL A 59 -1.86 2.60 -4.49
CA VAL A 59 -0.58 3.29 -4.35
C VAL A 59 -0.21 3.97 -5.66
N LEU A 60 0.08 5.26 -5.61
CA LEU A 60 0.60 6.04 -6.74
C LEU A 60 2.00 6.54 -6.38
N ILE A 61 2.93 6.45 -7.32
CA ILE A 61 4.18 7.21 -7.25
C ILE A 61 4.15 8.30 -8.31
N THR A 62 4.56 9.50 -7.90
CA THR A 62 4.71 10.65 -8.76
C THR A 62 6.16 11.09 -8.80
N GLU A 63 6.47 12.18 -9.49
CA GLU A 63 7.81 12.75 -9.51
C GLU A 63 8.27 13.22 -8.13
N GLU A 64 7.34 13.69 -7.29
CA GLU A 64 7.67 14.32 -6.00
C GLU A 64 7.08 13.63 -4.76
N SER A 65 6.09 12.75 -4.92
CA SER A 65 5.44 12.08 -3.77
C SER A 65 5.03 10.63 -4.02
N LEU A 66 4.91 9.89 -2.92
CA LEU A 66 4.27 8.59 -2.83
C LEU A 66 2.91 8.78 -2.16
N MET A 67 1.83 8.43 -2.87
CA MET A 67 0.49 8.44 -2.33
C MET A 67 0.03 7.02 -1.99
N ILE A 68 -0.43 6.81 -0.76
CA ILE A 68 -0.98 5.55 -0.29
C ILE A 68 -2.42 5.80 0.17
N CYS A 69 -3.38 5.24 -0.55
CA CYS A 69 -4.80 5.41 -0.25
C CYS A 69 -5.41 4.13 0.30
N LYS A 70 -6.08 4.23 1.45
CA LYS A 70 -7.08 3.26 1.89
C LYS A 70 -8.36 3.53 1.11
N TYR A 71 -8.75 2.60 0.24
CA TYR A 71 -9.88 2.76 -0.66
C TYR A 71 -11.01 1.81 -0.27
N ASP A 72 -12.26 2.30 -0.22
CA ASP A 72 -13.45 1.46 -0.07
C ASP A 72 -13.88 0.98 -1.47
N PHE A 73 -13.53 -0.26 -1.82
CA PHE A 73 -13.90 -0.84 -3.11
C PHE A 73 -15.39 -1.16 -3.24
N ILE A 74 -16.12 -1.29 -2.14
CA ILE A 74 -17.57 -1.54 -2.17
C ILE A 74 -18.31 -0.22 -2.38
N GLY A 75 -17.95 0.80 -1.59
CA GLY A 75 -18.53 2.13 -1.66
C GLY A 75 -17.98 3.01 -2.78
N LEU A 76 -16.84 2.64 -3.37
CA LEU A 76 -16.12 3.37 -4.41
C LEU A 76 -15.69 4.79 -3.99
N TYR A 77 -15.03 4.93 -2.84
CA TYR A 77 -14.47 6.21 -2.40
C TYR A 77 -13.18 6.06 -1.57
N CYS A 78 -12.39 7.14 -1.55
CA CYS A 78 -11.17 7.22 -0.75
C CYS A 78 -11.51 7.41 0.73
N LEU A 79 -11.06 6.50 1.60
CA LEU A 79 -11.23 6.61 3.06
C LEU A 79 -10.14 7.45 3.69
N GLN A 80 -8.89 7.25 3.27
CA GLN A 80 -7.72 7.93 3.80
C GLN A 80 -6.63 7.98 2.74
N ILE A 81 -5.90 9.08 2.67
CA ILE A 81 -4.75 9.25 1.78
C ILE A 81 -3.57 9.74 2.60
N HIS A 82 -2.46 9.00 2.54
CA HIS A 82 -1.15 9.44 2.99
C HIS A 82 -0.37 9.93 1.78
N ARG A 83 0.04 11.20 1.80
CA ARG A 83 1.00 11.76 0.86
C ARG A 83 2.36 11.83 1.55
N ILE A 84 3.35 11.15 0.99
CA ILE A 84 4.71 11.10 1.53
C ILE A 84 5.63 11.72 0.48
N PRO A 85 6.18 12.91 0.71
CA PRO A 85 7.22 13.48 -0.16
C PRO A 85 8.38 12.49 -0.34
N LEU A 86 8.86 12.30 -1.57
CA LEU A 86 9.90 11.30 -1.84
C LEU A 86 11.20 11.60 -1.10
N ASN A 87 11.50 12.87 -0.84
CA ASN A 87 12.66 13.29 -0.05
C ASN A 87 12.59 12.87 1.45
N PHE A 88 11.42 12.43 1.94
CA PHE A 88 11.24 11.92 3.30
C PHE A 88 11.42 10.39 3.38
N ILE A 89 11.52 9.70 2.25
CA ILE A 89 11.78 8.27 2.22
C ILE A 89 13.24 8.03 2.59
N HIS A 90 13.44 7.32 3.69
CA HIS A 90 14.77 7.02 4.23
C HIS A 90 15.33 5.71 3.65
N SER A 91 14.51 4.67 3.57
CA SER A 91 14.93 3.38 3.01
C SER A 91 13.77 2.58 2.43
N ILE A 92 14.09 1.73 1.45
CA ILE A 92 13.18 0.77 0.84
C ILE A 92 13.83 -0.61 0.99
N ASN A 93 13.14 -1.54 1.63
CA ASN A 93 13.61 -2.90 1.83
C ASN A 93 12.66 -3.86 1.14
N CYS A 94 13.21 -4.76 0.33
CA CYS A 94 12.45 -5.76 -0.40
C CYS A 94 12.92 -7.15 0.03
N GLY A 95 12.00 -8.03 0.39
CA GLY A 95 12.37 -9.35 0.88
C GLY A 95 11.18 -10.19 1.33
N PRO A 96 11.43 -11.44 1.71
CA PRO A 96 10.40 -12.26 2.32
C PRO A 96 9.95 -11.68 3.66
N PHE A 97 8.71 -11.95 4.06
CA PHE A 97 8.27 -11.60 5.41
C PHE A 97 9.17 -12.26 6.47
N SER A 98 9.68 -11.47 7.39
CA SER A 98 10.44 -11.93 8.56
C SER A 98 9.67 -11.61 9.83
N PHE A 99 9.30 -12.63 10.60
CA PHE A 99 8.64 -12.47 11.89
C PHE A 99 9.61 -12.75 13.05
N PRO A 100 9.50 -12.04 14.19
CA PRO A 100 10.18 -12.42 15.41
C PRO A 100 9.94 -13.89 15.78
N ARG A 101 10.94 -14.54 16.40
CA ARG A 101 10.84 -15.96 16.81
C ARG A 101 9.64 -16.25 17.73
N THR A 102 9.13 -15.26 18.45
CA THR A 102 8.01 -15.38 19.40
C THR A 102 6.66 -15.02 18.79
N SER A 103 6.58 -14.74 17.49
CA SER A 103 5.32 -14.43 16.83
C SER A 103 4.40 -15.64 16.81
N PHE A 104 3.13 -15.44 17.17
CA PHE A 104 2.06 -16.46 17.07
C PHE A 104 1.58 -16.68 15.63
N THR A 105 2.03 -15.85 14.69
CA THR A 105 1.63 -15.87 13.28
C THR A 105 2.86 -15.96 12.39
N SER A 106 2.72 -16.66 11.27
CA SER A 106 3.72 -16.72 10.20
C SER A 106 3.02 -16.53 8.86
N ARG A 107 3.55 -15.63 8.02
CA ARG A 107 3.13 -15.44 6.63
C ARG A 107 4.33 -15.69 5.71
N SER A 108 4.12 -16.49 4.67
CA SER A 108 5.04 -16.59 3.53
C SER A 108 4.69 -15.53 2.49
N GLY A 109 5.66 -15.12 1.69
CA GLY A 109 5.47 -14.12 0.65
C GLY A 109 6.58 -13.08 0.62
N PHE A 110 6.60 -12.28 -0.44
CA PHE A 110 7.56 -11.21 -0.66
C PHE A 110 6.89 -9.85 -0.42
N ALA A 111 7.58 -8.93 0.23
CA ALA A 111 7.04 -7.64 0.63
C ALA A 111 8.04 -6.52 0.36
N VAL A 112 7.49 -5.31 0.26
CA VAL A 112 8.24 -4.07 0.24
C VAL A 112 7.92 -3.31 1.52
N ARG A 113 8.94 -2.91 2.26
CA ARG A 113 8.84 -2.00 3.41
C ARG A 113 9.49 -0.68 3.04
N ILE A 114 8.70 0.37 3.06
CA ILE A 114 9.16 1.75 2.88
C ILE A 114 9.26 2.35 4.28
N ASN A 115 10.42 2.88 4.65
CA ASN A 115 10.58 3.64 5.88
C ASN A 115 10.65 5.12 5.47
N TRP A 116 9.66 5.89 5.89
CA TRP A 116 9.60 7.33 5.71
C TRP A 116 9.51 7.99 7.09
N ASP A 117 10.01 9.22 7.18
CA ASP A 117 10.29 9.93 8.43
C ASP A 117 11.63 9.50 9.07
N LYS A 118 12.61 10.41 9.03
CA LYS A 118 13.84 10.29 9.81
C LYS A 118 13.41 10.60 11.24
N HIS A 119 13.34 9.60 12.10
CA HIS A 119 13.12 9.75 13.55
C HIS A 119 13.10 11.21 14.00
N ARG A 120 11.91 11.81 14.13
CA ARG A 120 11.71 12.71 15.25
C ARG A 120 11.87 11.79 16.45
N GLU A 121 13.07 11.71 17.01
CA GLU A 121 13.31 10.99 18.25
C GLU A 121 12.31 11.56 19.25
N ILE A 122 11.23 10.83 19.52
CA ILE A 122 10.42 11.08 20.69
C ILE A 122 11.31 10.56 21.81
N GLY A 123 12.07 11.46 22.42
CA GLY A 123 12.83 11.13 23.62
C GLY A 123 11.87 10.49 24.61
N PHE A 124 12.36 9.48 25.35
CA PHE A 124 11.60 8.73 26.37
C PHE A 124 10.89 9.63 27.42
N TRP A 125 11.14 10.94 27.42
CA TRP A 125 10.53 11.95 28.27
C TRP A 125 9.98 13.11 27.42
N SER A 126 8.75 12.98 26.94
CA SER A 126 7.95 14.13 26.50
C SER A 126 6.52 13.95 26.95
#